data_AF-A0A533SPP9-F1
#
_entry.id   AF-A0A533SPP9-F1
#
_cell.length_a   1.000
_cell.length_b   1.000
_cell.length_c   1.000
_cell.angle_alpha   90.00
_cell.angle_beta   90.00
_cell.angle_gamma   90.00
#
_symmetry.space_group_name_H-M   'P 1'
#
loop_
_entity.id
_entity.type
_entity.pdbx_description
1 polymer ?
#
loop_
_entity_poly.entity_id
_entity_poly.type
_entity_poly.pdbx_seq_one_letter_code
_entity_poly.pdbx_strand_id
1 'polypeptide(L)'
;VTWQMVENFLAGGAAINVLARHAGASLAVVDMGVDYDFPPNTALIDGKIAKGTKNFTQGPAMSREEAARAIIFGAALAQGAVEEGYSIIGAGEMGIGNTTSASAILASFSGLHPSEVVGRGTGVDEEGLRRKAAAVQKALEVNRPDPADPLDVLAKVGGFEIAGMAGIYLGAASRGAIAVADGFISTSAALVAVRLCPALEDYLFLAHVSEERGHARMLELFKNRAILDLGMRLGEGTGAALAFGVIEAGAKILSEMATFSEAGVSGKE
;
A
#
# COMPACT_ATOMS: atom_id res chain seq x y z
N VAL A 1 5.02 1.10 -19.49
CA VAL A 1 3.87 1.60 -18.70
C VAL A 1 4.30 2.18 -17.36
N THR A 2 5.02 1.47 -16.48
CA THR A 2 5.41 2.01 -15.15
C THR A 2 6.05 3.41 -15.22
N TRP A 3 7.16 3.56 -15.94
CA TRP A 3 7.84 4.87 -16.04
C TRP A 3 6.97 5.94 -16.73
N GLN A 4 6.12 5.55 -17.67
CA GLN A 4 5.21 6.48 -18.36
C GLN A 4 4.11 7.00 -17.42
N MET A 5 3.60 6.15 -16.52
CA MET A 5 2.65 6.57 -15.51
C MET A 5 3.31 7.44 -14.44
N VAL A 6 4.58 7.17 -14.09
CA VAL A 6 5.36 8.07 -13.23
C VAL A 6 5.49 9.44 -13.87
N GLU A 7 5.86 9.54 -15.15
CA GLU A 7 5.86 10.81 -15.90
C GLU A 7 4.46 11.48 -15.87
N ASN A 8 3.38 10.70 -15.99
CA ASN A 8 2.02 11.22 -15.90
C ASN A 8 1.66 11.74 -14.48
N PHE A 9 2.13 11.10 -13.41
CA PHE A 9 1.98 11.60 -12.04
C PHE A 9 2.68 12.95 -11.88
N LEU A 10 3.90 13.05 -12.39
CA LEU A 10 4.71 14.28 -12.33
C LEU A 10 4.08 15.41 -13.17
N ALA A 11 3.43 15.07 -14.28
CA ALA A 11 2.68 16.00 -15.11
C ALA A 11 1.30 16.38 -14.53
N GLY A 12 0.87 15.76 -13.42
CA GLY A 12 -0.41 16.07 -12.78
C GLY A 12 -1.64 15.44 -13.43
N GLY A 13 -1.46 14.46 -14.33
CA GLY A 13 -2.48 13.94 -15.24
C GLY A 13 -3.15 12.63 -14.83
N ALA A 14 -2.76 12.01 -13.72
CA ALA A 14 -3.37 10.76 -13.25
C ALA A 14 -4.54 10.99 -12.29
N ALA A 15 -5.26 9.91 -11.99
CA ALA A 15 -6.40 9.95 -11.08
C ALA A 15 -5.99 10.39 -9.67
N ILE A 16 -4.87 9.89 -9.15
CA ILE A 16 -4.36 10.30 -7.85
C ILE A 16 -4.06 11.80 -7.79
N ASN A 17 -3.57 12.41 -8.88
CA ASN A 17 -3.32 13.86 -8.89
C ASN A 17 -4.63 14.66 -8.72
N VAL A 18 -5.71 14.22 -9.36
CA VAL A 18 -7.03 14.86 -9.24
C VAL A 18 -7.58 14.68 -7.82
N LEU A 19 -7.53 13.47 -7.28
CA LEU A 19 -8.09 13.16 -5.97
C LEU A 19 -7.28 13.74 -4.82
N ALA A 20 -5.94 13.79 -4.92
CA ALA A 20 -5.10 14.46 -3.93
C ALA A 20 -5.45 15.96 -3.84
N ARG A 21 -5.59 16.65 -4.99
CA ARG A 21 -6.04 18.05 -4.99
C ARG A 21 -7.43 18.22 -4.40
N HIS A 22 -8.36 17.32 -4.71
CA HIS A 22 -9.71 17.35 -4.15
C HIS A 22 -9.70 17.17 -2.62
N ALA A 23 -8.88 16.26 -2.11
CA ALA A 23 -8.72 15.99 -0.69
C ALA A 23 -7.85 17.03 0.06
N GLY A 24 -7.31 18.04 -0.64
CA GLY A 24 -6.36 18.99 -0.05
C GLY A 24 -5.03 18.34 0.38
N ALA A 25 -4.68 17.20 -0.20
CA ALA A 25 -3.48 16.44 0.11
C ALA A 25 -2.31 16.78 -0.83
N SER A 26 -1.10 16.79 -0.28
CA SER A 26 0.14 16.80 -1.05
C SER A 26 0.40 15.43 -1.66
N LEU A 27 0.95 15.40 -2.88
CA LEU A 27 1.35 14.16 -3.55
C LEU A 27 2.87 14.15 -3.73
N ALA A 28 3.53 13.14 -3.15
CA ALA A 28 4.93 12.84 -3.39
C ALA A 28 5.04 11.58 -4.27
N VAL A 29 5.86 11.64 -5.31
CA VAL A 29 6.15 10.50 -6.18
C VAL A 29 7.56 10.00 -5.87
N VAL A 30 7.67 8.70 -5.60
CA VAL A 30 8.93 8.06 -5.17
C VAL A 30 9.29 6.95 -6.13
N ASP A 31 10.52 6.96 -6.64
CA ASP A 31 11.05 5.87 -7.42
C ASP A 31 11.77 4.87 -6.53
N MET A 32 11.08 3.78 -6.16
CA MET A 32 11.67 2.71 -5.35
C MET A 32 12.45 1.69 -6.18
N GLY A 33 12.29 1.68 -7.51
CA GLY A 33 12.88 0.63 -8.33
C GLY A 33 12.33 0.50 -9.75
N VAL A 34 11.92 1.60 -10.38
CA VAL A 34 11.48 1.58 -11.78
C VAL A 34 12.67 1.17 -12.68
N ASP A 35 12.45 0.24 -13.60
CA ASP A 35 13.43 -0.12 -14.64
C ASP A 35 13.46 0.95 -15.74
N TYR A 36 13.95 2.13 -15.36
CA TYR A 36 14.10 3.32 -16.19
C TYR A 36 15.03 4.32 -15.48
N ASP A 37 15.81 5.05 -16.27
CA ASP A 37 16.61 6.18 -15.78
C ASP A 37 15.85 7.48 -16.06
N PHE A 38 15.31 8.11 -15.01
CA PHE A 38 14.69 9.42 -15.15
C PHE A 38 15.76 10.50 -15.36
N PRO A 39 15.44 11.58 -16.11
CA PRO A 39 16.34 12.71 -16.26
C PRO A 39 16.79 13.29 -14.91
N PRO A 40 18.01 13.85 -14.83
CA PRO A 40 18.44 14.56 -13.62
C PRO A 40 17.53 15.77 -13.38
N ASN A 41 17.20 16.05 -12.11
CA ASN A 41 16.30 17.11 -11.65
C ASN A 41 14.80 16.91 -11.95
N THR A 42 14.38 15.69 -12.31
CA THR A 42 12.95 15.35 -12.27
C THR A 42 12.42 15.51 -10.84
N ALA A 43 11.20 16.05 -10.68
CA ALA A 43 10.53 16.25 -9.38
C ALA A 43 10.04 14.93 -8.75
N LEU A 44 10.93 13.96 -8.70
CA LEU A 44 10.75 12.58 -8.29
C LEU A 44 11.72 12.31 -7.15
N ILE A 45 11.23 11.74 -6.06
CA ILE A 45 12.09 11.38 -4.92
C ILE A 45 12.87 10.12 -5.32
N ASP A 46 14.20 10.24 -5.34
CA ASP A 46 15.10 9.14 -5.69
C ASP A 46 15.32 8.21 -4.49
N GLY A 47 14.62 7.08 -4.51
CA GLY A 47 14.77 5.98 -3.57
C GLY A 47 15.16 4.67 -4.25
N LYS A 48 15.74 4.74 -5.46
CA LYS A 48 15.84 3.59 -6.35
C LYS A 48 16.78 2.54 -5.76
N ILE A 49 16.23 1.37 -5.42
CA ILE A 49 17.02 0.27 -4.86
C ILE A 49 17.79 -0.47 -5.95
N ALA A 50 17.09 -0.80 -7.05
CA ALA A 50 17.62 -1.39 -8.28
C ALA A 50 16.63 -1.14 -9.43
N LYS A 51 17.02 -1.47 -10.67
CA LYS A 51 16.13 -1.42 -11.83
C LYS A 51 15.23 -2.65 -11.90
N GLY A 52 14.08 -2.57 -11.25
CA GLY A 52 13.14 -3.67 -11.10
C GLY A 52 13.63 -4.77 -10.16
N THR A 53 12.69 -5.51 -9.59
CA THR A 53 13.01 -6.74 -8.84
C THR A 53 13.41 -7.87 -9.79
N LYS A 54 14.08 -8.87 -9.25
CA LYS A 54 14.32 -10.13 -9.96
C LYS A 54 13.00 -10.89 -10.13
N ASN A 55 12.92 -11.72 -11.16
CA ASN A 55 11.76 -12.57 -11.38
C ASN A 55 11.65 -13.62 -10.27
N PHE A 56 10.68 -13.45 -9.37
CA PHE A 56 10.56 -14.31 -8.20
C PHE A 56 10.17 -15.77 -8.52
N THR A 57 9.81 -16.07 -9.77
CA THR A 57 9.50 -17.46 -10.18
C THR A 57 10.77 -18.30 -10.36
N GLN A 58 11.94 -17.67 -10.29
CA GLN A 58 13.26 -18.29 -10.49
C GLN A 58 14.20 -18.14 -9.28
N GLY A 59 13.77 -17.44 -8.23
CA GLY A 59 14.57 -17.12 -7.05
C GLY A 59 13.92 -15.97 -6.28
N PRO A 60 14.60 -15.35 -5.31
CA PRO A 60 14.03 -14.25 -4.54
C PRO A 60 13.92 -12.98 -5.39
N ALA A 61 12.85 -12.19 -5.16
CA ALA A 61 12.62 -10.91 -5.81
C ALA A 61 13.75 -9.89 -5.56
N MET A 62 14.29 -9.89 -4.33
CA MET A 62 15.36 -9.02 -3.90
C MET A 62 16.15 -9.68 -2.75
N SER A 63 17.30 -9.12 -2.38
CA SER A 63 18.01 -9.53 -1.17
C SER A 63 17.29 -9.01 0.09
N ARG A 64 17.58 -9.61 1.25
CA ARG A 64 17.04 -9.11 2.52
C ARG A 64 17.52 -7.69 2.82
N GLU A 65 18.76 -7.38 2.46
CA GLU A 65 19.35 -6.05 2.61
C GLU A 65 18.65 -5.04 1.69
N GLU A 66 18.30 -5.42 0.47
CA GLU A 66 17.51 -4.59 -0.44
C GLU A 66 16.11 -4.31 0.12
N ALA A 67 15.42 -5.33 0.63
CA ALA A 67 14.12 -5.17 1.29
C ALA A 67 14.21 -4.26 2.52
N ALA A 68 15.21 -4.46 3.38
CA ALA A 68 15.42 -3.63 4.56
C ALA A 68 15.75 -2.17 4.18
N ARG A 69 16.60 -1.93 3.17
CA ARG A 69 16.89 -0.58 2.67
C ARG A 69 15.63 0.12 2.17
N ALA A 70 14.76 -0.57 1.43
CA ALA A 70 13.50 -0.01 0.95
C ALA A 70 12.55 0.37 2.09
N ILE A 71 12.42 -0.49 3.11
CA ILE A 71 11.61 -0.20 4.32
C ILE A 71 12.18 1.02 5.05
N ILE A 72 13.49 1.06 5.30
CA ILE A 72 14.15 2.16 6.01
C ILE A 72 13.94 3.48 5.26
N PHE A 73 14.08 3.46 3.94
CA PHE A 73 13.85 4.63 3.10
C PHE A 73 12.40 5.12 3.19
N GLY A 74 11.42 4.22 3.03
CA GLY A 74 10.01 4.57 3.18
C GLY A 74 9.66 5.13 4.57
N ALA A 75 10.25 4.55 5.63
CA ALA A 75 10.06 5.03 7.00
C ALA A 75 10.62 6.44 7.19
N ALA A 76 11.83 6.71 6.67
CA ALA A 76 12.44 8.03 6.74
C ALA A 76 11.60 9.10 6.00
N LEU A 77 11.03 8.77 4.83
CA LEU A 77 10.14 9.68 4.11
C LEU A 77 8.90 10.03 4.92
N ALA A 78 8.24 9.03 5.50
CA ALA A 78 7.05 9.29 6.30
C ALA A 78 7.38 10.08 7.57
N GLN A 79 8.49 9.77 8.24
CA GLN A 79 8.95 10.53 9.41
C GLN A 79 9.21 12.00 9.06
N GLY A 80 9.88 12.28 7.93
CA GLY A 80 10.08 13.64 7.44
C GLY A 80 8.77 14.36 7.16
N ALA A 81 7.79 13.70 6.54
CA ALA A 81 6.47 14.28 6.33
C ALA A 81 5.78 14.63 7.67
N VAL A 82 5.85 13.78 8.69
CA VAL A 82 5.27 14.12 10.00
C VAL A 82 5.99 15.32 10.62
N GLU A 83 7.31 15.42 10.47
CA GLU A 83 8.10 16.58 10.94
C GLU A 83 7.75 17.88 10.19
N GLU A 84 7.30 17.78 8.94
CA GLU A 84 6.72 18.89 8.16
C GLU A 84 5.28 19.25 8.55
N GLY A 85 4.64 18.47 9.43
CA GLY A 85 3.31 18.74 9.99
C GLY A 85 2.18 17.88 9.41
N TYR A 86 2.47 16.90 8.55
CA TYR A 86 1.44 15.97 8.05
C TYR A 86 1.01 14.99 9.16
N SER A 87 -0.29 14.97 9.47
CA SER A 87 -0.86 14.08 10.51
C SER A 87 -1.51 12.82 9.94
N ILE A 88 -1.71 12.76 8.62
CA ILE A 88 -2.27 11.63 7.89
C ILE A 88 -1.42 11.36 6.64
N ILE A 89 -1.02 10.11 6.45
CA ILE A 89 -0.16 9.70 5.33
C ILE A 89 -0.78 8.46 4.69
N GLY A 90 -1.08 8.56 3.40
CA GLY A 90 -1.55 7.44 2.57
C GLY A 90 -0.44 6.98 1.64
N ALA A 91 -0.37 5.68 1.38
CA ALA A 91 0.60 5.14 0.44
C ALA A 91 -0.08 4.45 -0.74
N GLY A 92 0.25 4.91 -1.95
CA GLY A 92 -0.15 4.35 -3.23
C GLY A 92 1.04 3.73 -3.95
N GLU A 93 0.76 3.03 -5.04
CA GLU A 93 1.79 2.36 -5.84
C GLU A 93 1.58 2.57 -7.33
N MET A 94 2.64 2.29 -8.09
CA MET A 94 2.55 2.09 -9.53
C MET A 94 3.63 1.09 -9.94
N GLY A 95 3.21 -0.11 -10.35
CA GLY A 95 4.12 -1.15 -10.81
C GLY A 95 3.42 -2.19 -11.66
N ILE A 96 3.88 -2.38 -12.90
CA ILE A 96 3.33 -3.46 -13.73
C ILE A 96 3.72 -4.83 -13.14
N GLY A 97 2.71 -5.65 -12.86
CA GLY A 97 2.87 -7.03 -12.37
C GLY A 97 2.78 -7.19 -10.85
N ASN A 98 2.76 -6.10 -10.09
CA ASN A 98 2.80 -6.14 -8.63
C ASN A 98 1.55 -6.71 -7.94
N THR A 99 0.40 -6.77 -8.63
CA THR A 99 -0.75 -7.56 -8.14
C THR A 99 -0.39 -9.04 -7.97
N THR A 100 0.59 -9.56 -8.71
CA THR A 100 1.15 -10.92 -8.54
C THR A 100 1.96 -11.01 -7.25
N SER A 101 2.81 -10.00 -6.97
CA SER A 101 3.57 -9.91 -5.72
C SER A 101 2.63 -9.81 -4.51
N ALA A 102 1.62 -8.94 -4.56
CA ALA A 102 0.60 -8.81 -3.52
C ALA A 102 -0.16 -10.13 -3.26
N SER A 103 -0.48 -10.87 -4.33
CA SER A 103 -1.11 -12.20 -4.22
C SER A 103 -0.18 -13.23 -3.56
N ALA A 104 1.12 -13.20 -3.89
CA ALA A 104 2.10 -14.12 -3.29
C ALA A 104 2.36 -13.80 -1.81
N ILE A 105 2.39 -12.52 -1.44
CA ILE A 105 2.45 -12.09 -0.04
C ILE A 105 1.21 -12.58 0.72
N LEU A 106 0.01 -12.38 0.16
CA LEU A 106 -1.22 -12.87 0.77
C LEU A 106 -1.21 -14.38 0.97
N ALA A 107 -0.86 -15.14 -0.07
CA ALA A 107 -0.77 -16.60 0.00
C ALA A 107 0.24 -17.05 1.07
N SER A 108 1.38 -16.36 1.18
CA SER A 108 2.41 -16.67 2.17
C SER A 108 1.86 -16.52 3.60
N PHE A 109 1.20 -15.41 3.92
CA PHE A 109 0.71 -15.17 5.28
C PHE A 109 -0.60 -15.88 5.63
N SER A 110 -1.47 -16.14 4.66
CA SER A 110 -2.79 -16.76 4.89
C SER A 110 -2.77 -18.29 4.76
N GLY A 111 -1.80 -18.85 4.03
CA GLY A 111 -1.80 -20.26 3.64
C GLY A 111 -2.85 -20.62 2.59
N LEU A 112 -3.58 -19.64 2.05
CA LEU A 112 -4.58 -19.86 1.01
C LEU A 112 -3.94 -20.30 -0.32
N HIS A 113 -4.68 -21.09 -1.09
CA HIS A 113 -4.20 -21.54 -2.39
C HIS A 113 -4.11 -20.35 -3.38
N PRO A 114 -3.11 -20.30 -4.29
CA PRO A 114 -2.97 -19.19 -5.24
C PRO A 114 -4.23 -18.87 -6.07
N SER A 115 -5.07 -19.87 -6.37
CA SER A 115 -6.35 -19.66 -7.08
C SER A 115 -7.39 -18.88 -6.29
N GLU A 116 -7.24 -18.76 -4.97
CA GLU A 116 -8.17 -18.04 -4.09
C GLU A 116 -7.80 -16.57 -3.92
N VAL A 117 -6.51 -16.25 -4.08
CA VAL A 117 -5.95 -14.92 -3.81
C VAL A 117 -5.65 -14.11 -5.07
N VAL A 118 -5.54 -14.78 -6.22
CA VAL A 118 -5.23 -14.11 -7.49
C VAL A 118 -6.50 -13.54 -8.12
N GLY A 119 -6.46 -12.22 -8.38
CA GLY A 119 -7.45 -11.47 -9.14
C GLY A 119 -7.02 -11.11 -10.56
N ARG A 120 -7.92 -10.47 -11.32
CA ARG A 120 -7.70 -10.08 -12.72
C ARG A 120 -6.71 -8.92 -12.88
N GLY A 121 -6.38 -8.17 -11.83
CA GLY A 121 -5.50 -7.01 -11.91
C GLY A 121 -5.99 -6.00 -12.94
N THR A 122 -5.13 -5.69 -13.91
CA THR A 122 -5.42 -4.76 -15.02
C THR A 122 -6.42 -5.29 -16.06
N GLY A 123 -7.13 -6.38 -15.77
CA GLY A 123 -8.21 -6.93 -16.62
C GLY A 123 -7.80 -8.14 -17.45
N VAL A 124 -6.97 -9.05 -16.92
CA VAL A 124 -6.58 -10.26 -17.65
C VAL A 124 -7.75 -11.23 -17.86
N ASP A 125 -7.68 -11.98 -18.95
CA ASP A 125 -8.60 -13.07 -19.28
C ASP A 125 -8.38 -14.32 -18.39
N GLU A 126 -9.20 -15.36 -18.59
CA GLU A 126 -9.09 -16.61 -17.82
C GLU A 126 -7.71 -17.27 -17.95
N GLU A 127 -7.10 -17.21 -19.13
CA GLU A 127 -5.76 -17.76 -19.34
C GLU A 127 -4.70 -16.94 -18.57
N GLY A 128 -4.82 -15.61 -18.59
CA GLY A 128 -4.00 -14.71 -17.79
C GLY A 128 -4.16 -14.95 -16.30
N LEU A 129 -5.39 -15.18 -15.82
CA LEU A 129 -5.65 -15.52 -14.42
C LEU A 129 -4.95 -16.84 -14.03
N ARG A 130 -5.05 -17.87 -14.88
CA ARG A 130 -4.39 -19.16 -14.68
C ARG A 130 -2.87 -19.03 -14.68
N ARG A 131 -2.30 -18.25 -15.60
CA ARG A 131 -0.85 -17.96 -15.64
C ARG A 131 -0.38 -17.24 -14.40
N LYS A 132 -1.16 -16.27 -13.91
CA LYS A 132 -0.85 -15.52 -12.68
C LYS A 132 -0.89 -16.43 -11.44
N ALA A 133 -1.92 -17.28 -11.32
CA ALA A 133 -1.98 -18.29 -10.25
C ALA A 133 -0.81 -19.28 -10.31
N ALA A 134 -0.43 -19.75 -11.51
CA ALA A 134 0.73 -20.62 -11.69
C ALA A 134 2.06 -19.91 -11.34
N ALA A 135 2.20 -18.62 -11.67
CA ALA A 135 3.38 -17.84 -11.31
C ALA A 135 3.50 -17.67 -9.79
N VAL A 136 2.41 -17.36 -9.09
CA VAL A 136 2.38 -17.30 -7.62
C VAL A 136 2.73 -18.66 -7.02
N GLN A 137 2.09 -19.74 -7.47
CA GLN A 137 2.38 -21.10 -7.01
C GLN A 137 3.87 -21.43 -7.18
N LYS A 138 4.43 -21.16 -8.36
CA LYS A 138 5.84 -21.41 -8.65
C LYS A 138 6.78 -20.60 -7.75
N ALA A 139 6.44 -19.33 -7.52
CA ALA A 139 7.23 -18.45 -6.65
C ALA A 139 7.27 -18.97 -5.21
N LEU A 140 6.15 -19.44 -4.68
CA LEU A 140 6.06 -20.02 -3.34
C LEU A 140 6.88 -21.32 -3.22
N GLU A 141 6.83 -22.18 -4.23
CA GLU A 141 7.60 -23.44 -4.26
C GLU A 141 9.11 -23.21 -4.32
N VAL A 142 9.55 -22.26 -5.16
CA VAL A 142 10.98 -21.95 -5.37
C VAL A 142 11.57 -21.26 -4.16
N ASN A 143 10.85 -20.30 -3.58
CA ASN A 143 11.40 -19.45 -2.53
C ASN A 143 11.12 -19.95 -1.12
N ARG A 144 10.00 -20.65 -0.91
CA ARG A 144 9.53 -21.10 0.42
C ARG A 144 9.61 -19.97 1.45
N PRO A 145 8.85 -18.86 1.24
CA PRO A 145 8.87 -17.75 2.18
C PRO A 145 8.35 -18.21 3.55
N ASP A 146 9.04 -17.80 4.61
CA ASP A 146 8.66 -18.11 5.99
C ASP A 146 7.65 -17.07 6.50
N PRO A 147 6.37 -17.42 6.72
CA PRO A 147 5.36 -16.48 7.20
C PRO A 147 5.65 -15.93 8.60
N ALA A 148 6.53 -16.56 9.38
CA ALA A 148 6.98 -16.05 10.67
C ALA A 148 8.09 -14.99 10.55
N ASP A 149 8.69 -14.83 9.37
CA ASP A 149 9.68 -13.79 9.05
C ASP A 149 9.15 -12.88 7.93
N PRO A 150 8.46 -11.78 8.27
CA PRO A 150 7.83 -10.92 7.27
C PRO A 150 8.84 -10.27 6.30
N LEU A 151 10.09 -10.07 6.75
CA LEU A 151 11.16 -9.57 5.89
C LEU A 151 11.60 -10.65 4.88
N ASP A 152 11.58 -11.93 5.27
CA ASP A 152 11.80 -13.05 4.35
C ASP A 152 10.73 -13.11 3.27
N VAL A 153 9.45 -13.03 3.66
CA VAL A 153 8.32 -12.99 2.71
C VAL A 153 8.50 -11.86 1.72
N LEU A 154 8.76 -10.64 2.21
CA LEU A 154 8.91 -9.45 1.38
C LEU A 154 10.12 -9.57 0.44
N ALA A 155 11.27 -10.05 0.91
CA ALA A 155 12.46 -10.21 0.09
C ALA A 155 12.27 -11.26 -1.01
N LYS A 156 11.56 -12.35 -0.71
CA LYS A 156 11.36 -13.46 -1.64
C LYS A 156 10.31 -13.19 -2.69
N VAL A 157 9.14 -12.67 -2.32
CA VAL A 157 7.97 -12.58 -3.21
C VAL A 157 7.34 -11.18 -3.28
N GLY A 158 7.97 -10.16 -2.69
CA GLY A 158 7.49 -8.78 -2.71
C GLY A 158 7.98 -7.93 -3.87
N GLY A 159 7.93 -6.62 -3.67
CA GLY A 159 8.34 -5.57 -4.61
C GLY A 159 8.98 -4.40 -3.86
N PHE A 160 9.85 -3.62 -4.51
CA PHE A 160 10.52 -2.49 -3.86
C PHE A 160 9.52 -1.42 -3.41
N GLU A 161 8.47 -1.20 -4.20
CA GLU A 161 7.35 -0.32 -3.89
C GLU A 161 6.55 -0.83 -2.68
N ILE A 162 6.33 -2.15 -2.58
CA ILE A 162 5.65 -2.76 -1.42
C ILE A 162 6.50 -2.59 -0.17
N ALA A 163 7.82 -2.78 -0.28
CA ALA A 163 8.76 -2.58 0.83
C ALA A 163 8.82 -1.11 1.27
N GLY A 164 8.84 -0.17 0.31
CA GLY A 164 8.75 1.26 0.58
C GLY A 164 7.46 1.65 1.29
N MET A 165 6.30 1.17 0.81
CA MET A 165 5.01 1.41 1.47
C MET A 165 4.94 0.83 2.88
N ALA A 166 5.49 -0.37 3.11
CA ALA A 166 5.58 -0.95 4.45
C ALA A 166 6.39 -0.05 5.39
N GLY A 167 7.50 0.50 4.88
CA GLY A 167 8.27 1.54 5.56
C GLY A 167 7.46 2.79 5.87
N ILE A 168 6.71 3.32 4.89
CA ILE A 168 5.87 4.52 5.06
C ILE A 168 4.90 4.35 6.23
N TYR A 169 4.22 3.21 6.33
CA TYR A 169 3.27 2.96 7.42
C TYR A 169 3.95 2.90 8.78
N LEU A 170 5.07 2.16 8.88
CA LEU A 170 5.86 2.08 10.11
C LEU A 170 6.40 3.46 10.53
N GLY A 171 6.89 4.24 9.57
CA GLY A 171 7.43 5.58 9.79
C GLY A 171 6.36 6.54 10.30
N ALA A 172 5.19 6.59 9.65
CA ALA A 172 4.07 7.42 10.07
C ALA A 172 3.63 7.09 11.51
N ALA A 173 3.37 5.82 11.80
CA ALA A 173 2.93 5.38 13.12
C ALA A 173 4.00 5.62 14.20
N SER A 174 5.29 5.48 13.88
CA SER A 174 6.39 5.75 14.82
C SER A 174 6.44 7.21 15.31
N ARG A 175 5.78 8.13 14.60
CA ARG A 175 5.65 9.55 14.93
C ARG A 175 4.23 9.93 15.36
N GLY A 176 3.35 8.95 15.56
CA GLY A 176 1.97 9.15 15.99
C GLY A 176 1.03 9.64 14.88
N ALA A 177 1.45 9.65 13.62
CA ALA A 177 0.59 9.98 12.49
C ALA A 177 -0.23 8.77 12.04
N ILE A 178 -1.39 9.06 11.42
CA ILE A 178 -2.27 8.06 10.86
C ILE A 178 -1.70 7.55 9.53
N ALA A 179 -1.65 6.23 9.38
CA ALA A 179 -1.27 5.55 8.14
C ALA A 179 -2.53 5.05 7.40
N VAL A 180 -2.61 5.25 6.09
CA VAL A 180 -3.76 4.80 5.28
C VAL A 180 -3.29 3.89 4.14
N ALA A 181 -3.74 2.64 4.17
CA ALA A 181 -3.56 1.70 3.08
C ALA A 181 -4.70 1.85 2.06
N ASP A 182 -4.34 1.90 0.78
CA ASP A 182 -5.22 2.13 -0.36
C ASP A 182 -5.97 0.84 -0.76
N GLY A 183 -5.61 0.25 -1.91
CA GLY A 183 -6.15 -1.00 -2.42
C GLY A 183 -5.24 -2.21 -2.16
N PHE A 184 -5.47 -3.28 -2.90
CA PHE A 184 -4.86 -4.60 -2.67
C PHE A 184 -3.34 -4.62 -2.46
N ILE A 185 -2.59 -3.91 -3.29
CA ILE A 185 -1.11 -3.93 -3.23
C ILE A 185 -0.62 -3.12 -2.02
N SER A 186 -1.22 -1.96 -1.79
CA SER A 186 -0.98 -1.09 -0.65
C SER A 186 -1.28 -1.83 0.67
N THR A 187 -2.41 -2.54 0.74
CA THR A 187 -2.77 -3.39 1.88
C THR A 187 -1.80 -4.57 2.06
N SER A 188 -1.19 -5.10 0.99
CA SER A 188 -0.17 -6.14 1.12
C SER A 188 1.11 -5.63 1.81
N ALA A 189 1.48 -4.38 1.56
CA ALA A 189 2.55 -3.71 2.29
C ALA A 189 2.17 -3.46 3.74
N ALA A 190 0.92 -3.05 4.00
CA ALA A 190 0.41 -2.88 5.36
C ALA A 190 0.41 -4.21 6.13
N LEU A 191 0.10 -5.33 5.48
CA LEU A 191 0.14 -6.65 6.10
C LEU A 191 1.56 -7.04 6.50
N VAL A 192 2.54 -6.83 5.62
CA VAL A 192 3.97 -7.02 5.95
C VAL A 192 4.36 -6.14 7.14
N ALA A 193 3.99 -4.85 7.12
CA ALA A 193 4.32 -3.89 8.16
C ALA A 193 3.70 -4.26 9.52
N VAL A 194 2.42 -4.68 9.56
CA VAL A 194 1.76 -5.13 10.80
C VAL A 194 2.38 -6.42 11.32
N ARG A 195 2.82 -7.33 10.44
CA ARG A 195 3.53 -8.55 10.88
C ARG A 195 4.92 -8.23 11.42
N LEU A 196 5.60 -7.19 10.92
CA LEU A 196 6.86 -6.68 11.50
C LEU A 196 6.64 -5.98 12.84
N CYS A 197 5.57 -5.18 12.97
CA CYS A 197 5.24 -4.41 14.16
C CYS A 197 3.71 -4.42 14.39
N PRO A 198 3.18 -5.32 15.24
CA PRO A 198 1.74 -5.42 15.47
C PRO A 198 1.07 -4.15 16.00
N ALA A 199 1.82 -3.29 16.70
CA ALA A 199 1.33 -2.01 17.21
C ALA A 199 0.95 -1.01 16.10
N LEU A 200 1.40 -1.22 14.85
CA LEU A 200 0.98 -0.41 13.71
C LEU A 200 -0.54 -0.44 13.49
N GLU A 201 -1.21 -1.54 13.85
CA GLU A 201 -2.64 -1.72 13.59
C GLU A 201 -3.51 -0.65 14.28
N ASP A 202 -3.05 -0.07 15.39
CA ASP A 202 -3.72 1.03 16.11
C ASP A 202 -3.65 2.37 15.37
N TYR A 203 -2.75 2.51 14.39
CA TYR A 203 -2.55 3.71 13.57
C TYR A 203 -2.97 3.53 12.11
N LEU A 204 -3.35 2.31 11.72
CA LEU A 204 -3.60 1.93 10.33
C LEU A 204 -5.09 1.97 9.98
N PHE A 205 -5.43 2.76 8.97
CA PHE A 205 -6.75 2.74 8.35
C PHE A 205 -6.68 2.04 7.00
N LEU A 206 -7.68 1.22 6.71
CA LEU A 206 -7.86 0.55 5.44
C LEU A 206 -8.86 1.37 4.62
N ALA A 207 -8.42 1.96 3.51
CA ALA A 207 -9.21 2.97 2.80
C ALA A 207 -10.47 2.39 2.18
N HIS A 208 -10.34 1.33 1.38
CA HIS A 208 -11.47 0.78 0.65
C HIS A 208 -11.40 -0.72 0.39
N VAL A 209 -12.53 -1.33 0.08
CA VAL A 209 -12.61 -2.66 -0.52
C VAL A 209 -12.33 -2.53 -2.02
N SER A 210 -11.35 -3.29 -2.52
CA SER A 210 -10.98 -3.30 -3.94
C SER A 210 -11.65 -4.49 -4.62
N GLU A 211 -11.99 -4.33 -5.90
CA GLU A 211 -12.50 -5.42 -6.74
C GLU A 211 -11.45 -6.51 -7.03
N GLU A 212 -10.20 -6.33 -6.62
CA GLU A 212 -9.24 -7.42 -6.64
C GLU A 212 -9.70 -8.54 -5.70
N ARG A 213 -9.94 -9.73 -6.27
CA ARG A 213 -10.43 -10.92 -5.55
C ARG A 213 -9.72 -11.21 -4.22
N GLY A 214 -8.40 -11.06 -4.20
CA GLY A 214 -7.59 -11.29 -3.00
C GLY A 214 -7.76 -10.22 -1.93
N HIS A 215 -8.27 -9.03 -2.24
CA HIS A 215 -8.30 -7.94 -1.28
C HIS A 215 -9.26 -8.22 -0.13
N ALA A 216 -10.47 -8.70 -0.39
CA ALA A 216 -11.40 -9.09 0.67
C ALA A 216 -10.78 -10.12 1.64
N ARG A 217 -10.07 -11.12 1.10
CA ARG A 217 -9.34 -12.11 1.92
C ARG A 217 -8.18 -11.52 2.70
N MET A 218 -7.50 -10.52 2.14
CA MET A 218 -6.43 -9.81 2.85
C MET A 218 -6.98 -8.96 4.00
N LEU A 219 -8.12 -8.30 3.80
CA LEU A 219 -8.78 -7.49 4.83
C LEU A 219 -9.21 -8.35 6.04
N GLU A 220 -9.59 -9.61 5.82
CA GLU A 220 -9.90 -10.58 6.89
C GLU A 220 -8.70 -10.87 7.83
N LEU A 221 -7.46 -10.52 7.43
CA LEU A 221 -6.25 -10.69 8.25
C LEU A 221 -5.95 -9.52 9.18
N PHE A 222 -6.78 -8.47 9.14
CA PHE A 222 -6.73 -7.30 10.02
C PHE A 222 -7.95 -7.27 10.94
N LYS A 223 -7.81 -6.60 12.08
CA LYS A 223 -8.92 -6.30 12.99
C LYS A 223 -9.77 -5.12 12.49
N ASN A 224 -9.18 -4.27 11.67
CA ASN A 224 -9.79 -3.04 11.18
C ASN A 224 -10.68 -3.33 9.95
N ARG A 225 -11.74 -2.56 9.78
CA ARG A 225 -12.61 -2.63 8.59
C ARG A 225 -12.22 -1.55 7.60
N ALA A 226 -12.38 -1.83 6.31
CA ALA A 226 -12.23 -0.83 5.28
C ALA A 226 -13.30 0.27 5.40
N ILE A 227 -12.93 1.52 5.14
CA ILE A 227 -13.81 2.69 5.28
C ILE A 227 -14.84 2.75 4.14
N LEU A 228 -14.41 2.45 2.92
CA LEU A 228 -15.20 2.64 1.70
C LEU A 228 -15.42 1.32 0.94
N ASP A 229 -16.53 1.21 0.23
CA ASP A 229 -16.78 0.15 -0.76
C ASP A 229 -17.43 0.78 -2.00
N LEU A 230 -16.60 1.06 -3.01
CA LEU A 230 -16.95 1.87 -4.18
C LEU A 230 -16.66 1.13 -5.50
N GLY A 231 -16.37 -0.17 -5.47
CA GLY A 231 -16.00 -0.95 -6.67
C GLY A 231 -14.69 -0.47 -7.34
N MET A 232 -13.77 0.13 -6.57
CA MET A 232 -12.52 0.68 -7.08
C MET A 232 -11.44 -0.40 -7.25
N ARG A 233 -10.55 -0.23 -8.23
CA ARG A 233 -9.42 -1.16 -8.49
C ARG A 233 -8.23 -0.53 -9.22
N LEU A 234 -8.11 0.80 -9.17
CA LEU A 234 -7.05 1.51 -9.87
C LEU A 234 -5.70 1.39 -9.15
N GLY A 235 -5.70 1.56 -7.83
CA GLY A 235 -4.47 1.71 -7.05
C GLY A 235 -4.05 3.18 -6.99
N GLU A 236 -2.74 3.42 -7.08
CA GLU A 236 -2.12 4.76 -7.07
C GLU A 236 -2.33 5.57 -5.78
N GLY A 237 -3.02 5.05 -4.76
CA GLY A 237 -3.39 5.80 -3.55
C GLY A 237 -4.75 6.49 -3.64
N THR A 238 -5.53 6.17 -4.67
CA THR A 238 -6.79 6.89 -4.99
C THR A 238 -7.88 6.68 -3.95
N GLY A 239 -8.05 5.47 -3.43
CA GLY A 239 -8.93 5.18 -2.31
C GLY A 239 -8.45 5.83 -1.03
N ALA A 240 -7.14 5.85 -0.77
CA ALA A 240 -6.58 6.55 0.40
C ALA A 240 -6.90 8.04 0.37
N ALA A 241 -6.71 8.72 -0.77
CA ALA A 241 -7.06 10.13 -0.92
C ALA A 241 -8.55 10.40 -0.66
N LEU A 242 -9.45 9.52 -1.10
CA LEU A 242 -10.88 9.64 -0.80
C LEU A 242 -11.19 9.40 0.69
N ALA A 243 -10.50 8.44 1.32
CA ALA A 243 -10.70 8.10 2.71
C ALA A 243 -10.24 9.20 3.68
N PHE A 244 -9.29 10.07 3.28
CA PHE A 244 -8.83 11.19 4.11
C PHE A 244 -9.99 12.07 4.59
N GLY A 245 -10.92 12.43 3.70
CA GLY A 245 -12.06 13.26 4.08
C GLY A 245 -12.99 12.59 5.10
N VAL A 246 -13.15 11.27 5.03
CA VAL A 246 -13.95 10.52 6.02
C VAL A 246 -13.25 10.47 7.38
N ILE A 247 -11.93 10.25 7.38
CA ILE A 247 -11.11 10.24 8.60
C ILE A 247 -11.13 11.62 9.26
N GLU A 248 -10.92 12.68 8.48
CA GLU A 248 -10.96 14.07 8.97
C GLU A 248 -12.35 14.43 9.52
N ALA A 249 -13.43 14.04 8.83
CA ALA A 249 -14.79 14.25 9.30
C ALA A 249 -15.03 13.59 10.67
N GLY A 250 -14.51 12.37 10.87
CA GLY A 250 -14.57 11.69 12.18
C GLY A 250 -13.87 12.47 13.29
N ALA A 251 -12.66 12.99 13.01
CA ALA A 251 -11.92 13.82 13.97
C ALA A 251 -12.67 15.14 14.28
N LYS A 252 -13.18 15.82 13.25
CA LYS A 252 -13.93 17.07 13.40
C LYS A 252 -15.22 16.90 14.19
N ILE A 253 -15.95 15.80 13.98
CA ILE A 253 -17.13 15.49 14.80
C ILE A 253 -16.75 15.41 16.27
N LEU A 254 -15.63 14.77 16.62
CA LEU A 254 -15.19 14.66 18.02
C LEU A 254 -14.76 16.00 18.63
N SER A 255 -14.15 16.90 17.83
CA SER A 255 -13.59 18.16 18.34
C SER A 255 -14.52 19.36 18.24
N GLU A 256 -15.49 19.35 17.32
CA GLU A 256 -16.33 20.52 16.98
C GLU A 256 -17.82 20.30 17.27
N MET A 257 -18.30 19.05 17.35
CA MET A 257 -19.71 18.79 17.63
C MET A 257 -20.04 19.13 19.09
N ALA A 258 -21.02 20.01 19.29
CA ALA A 258 -21.52 20.32 20.61
C ALA A 258 -22.09 19.08 21.31
N THR A 259 -21.79 18.95 22.60
CA THR A 259 -22.45 18.02 23.50
C THR A 259 -23.92 18.40 23.70
N PHE A 260 -24.74 17.46 24.17
CA PHE A 260 -26.14 17.74 24.53
C PHE A 260 -26.27 18.91 25.51
N SER A 261 -25.36 18.99 26.49
CA SER A 261 -25.30 20.10 27.46
C SER A 261 -25.01 21.45 26.80
N GLU A 262 -24.05 21.52 25.87
CA GLU A 262 -23.69 22.77 25.18
C GLU A 262 -24.79 23.22 24.21
N ALA A 263 -25.47 22.27 23.57
CA ALA A 263 -26.55 22.55 22.63
C ALA A 263 -27.91 22.81 23.33
N GLY A 264 -27.99 22.70 24.66
CA GLY A 264 -29.23 22.89 25.42
C GLY A 264 -30.31 21.84 25.12
N VAL A 265 -29.91 20.65 24.65
CA VAL A 265 -30.83 19.56 24.29
C VAL A 265 -31.16 18.75 25.54
N SER A 266 -32.46 18.64 25.87
CA SER A 266 -32.93 18.00 27.11
C SER A 266 -33.02 16.47 26.96
N GLY A 267 -32.24 15.74 27.78
CA GLY A 267 -32.25 14.26 27.90
C GLY A 267 -31.45 13.54 26.81
N LYS A 268 -30.72 12.44 27.06
CA LYS A 268 -30.42 11.62 28.25
C LYS A 268 -28.90 11.36 28.29
N GLU A 269 -28.36 11.25 29.51
CA GLU A 269 -27.10 10.54 29.79
C GLU A 269 -27.09 9.14 29.17
#